data_AF-A0A1D6LLT7-F1
#
_entry.id   AF-A0A1D6LLT7-F1
#
_cell.length_a   1.000
_cell.length_b   1.000
_cell.length_c   1.000
_cell.angle_alpha   90.00
_cell.angle_beta   90.00
_cell.angle_gamma   90.00
#
_symmetry.space_group_name_H-M   'P 1'
#
loop_
_entity.id
_entity.type
_entity.pdbx_description
1 polymer ?
#
loop_
_entity_poly.entity_id
_entity_poly.type
_entity_poly.pdbx_seq_one_letter_code
_entity_poly.pdbx_strand_id
1 'polypeptide(L)'
;MLRLAGSFPRLPPPVRPISPAPAPSQLSLRRVLLLLSSAGFSPPSCYSSPSFAAMAAAAPPVAKKVPRQLVEHGDVRVDNYYWLRDDSRSDPDVLAHLRAENDYTAAVMSGPDAPDEHIILDENVKAEGHDYYSIGAFKGGRAIDFIDPTYAVDPEESQFHSSVLRFHYSSMRTPPSVYDYDMDSGVSVLKKIHTILGGFNASNYVTERKWAAAADGTQVPMSILYRNDLVKLDGSDPMLLYGYGSYEICIDPSFRGSRFSLVDRGFIYVIAHIRGGGEMGRKWYEDGKLLKKKNTFTDFIDCAEHLIKSKYCSREKLCINGRSAGGLLMGAVLNMRPDLFRAAVAGVPFVDVVTTMLDPTIPLTTAEWEEWGDPRKEEFYYYMKSYSPVDNASADLYL
;
A
#
# COMPACT_ATOMS: atom_id res chain seq x y z
N MET A 1 -8.87 -53.02 30.75
CA MET A 1 -8.56 -54.21 29.94
C MET A 1 -8.67 -53.82 28.47
N LEU A 2 -7.54 -53.60 27.80
CA LEU A 2 -7.30 -53.85 26.38
C LEU A 2 -5.79 -53.68 26.17
N ARG A 3 -5.09 -54.76 25.82
CA ARG A 3 -3.68 -54.75 25.39
C ARG A 3 -3.68 -54.79 23.87
N LEU A 4 -2.89 -53.93 23.23
CA LEU A 4 -2.38 -54.17 21.89
C LEU A 4 -0.88 -53.83 21.87
N ALA A 5 -0.11 -54.82 21.46
CA ALA A 5 1.33 -54.79 21.23
C ALA A 5 1.62 -54.18 19.86
N GLY A 6 2.70 -53.41 19.76
CA GLY A 6 3.21 -52.87 18.50
C GLY A 6 4.61 -52.32 18.70
N SER A 7 5.57 -52.93 18.01
CA SER A 7 7.01 -52.73 18.04
C SER A 7 7.48 -51.31 17.71
N PHE A 8 8.40 -50.77 18.51
CA PHE A 8 9.17 -49.56 18.24
C PHE A 8 10.25 -49.81 17.16
N PRO A 9 10.40 -48.94 16.14
CA PRO A 9 11.65 -48.79 15.40
C PRO A 9 12.63 -47.88 16.15
N ARG A 10 13.92 -48.25 16.11
CA ARG A 10 15.05 -47.57 16.77
C ARG A 10 15.31 -46.19 16.15
N LEU A 11 15.58 -45.20 17.00
CA LEU A 11 16.08 -43.87 16.61
C LEU A 11 17.49 -43.98 15.98
N PRO A 12 17.79 -43.21 14.91
CA PRO A 12 19.15 -43.08 14.40
C PRO A 12 20.05 -42.27 15.37
N PRO A 13 21.39 -42.49 15.35
CA PRO A 13 22.33 -41.85 16.26
C PRO A 13 22.48 -40.33 16.00
N PRO A 14 22.91 -39.55 17.00
CA PRO A 14 22.99 -38.09 16.91
C PRO A 14 24.04 -37.62 15.91
N VAL A 15 23.66 -36.58 15.15
CA VAL A 15 24.50 -35.85 14.20
C VAL A 15 25.60 -35.09 14.95
N ARG A 16 26.85 -35.17 14.47
CA ARG A 16 28.01 -34.48 15.05
C ARG A 16 27.91 -32.96 14.88
N PRO A 17 28.44 -32.16 15.81
CA PRO A 17 28.44 -30.70 15.72
C PRO A 17 29.30 -30.21 14.55
N ILE A 18 28.75 -29.24 13.81
CA ILE A 18 29.39 -28.52 12.69
C ILE A 18 30.50 -27.62 13.26
N SER A 19 31.70 -27.71 12.68
CA SER A 19 32.85 -26.85 13.03
C SER A 19 32.62 -25.39 12.64
N PRO A 20 33.14 -24.42 13.39
CA PRO A 20 32.95 -22.99 13.11
C PRO A 20 33.66 -22.56 11.82
N ALA A 21 33.04 -21.59 11.13
CA ALA A 21 33.52 -20.98 9.90
C ALA A 21 34.92 -20.34 10.06
N PRO A 22 35.74 -20.32 9.00
CA PRO A 22 37.03 -19.62 9.03
C PRO A 22 36.85 -18.10 9.04
N ALA A 23 37.74 -17.42 9.77
CA ALA A 23 37.84 -15.97 9.89
C ALA A 23 38.20 -15.29 8.55
N PRO A 24 37.86 -13.99 8.37
CA PRO A 24 38.05 -13.28 7.10
C PRO A 24 39.54 -13.01 6.82
N SER A 25 39.98 -13.30 5.60
CA SER A 25 41.30 -12.93 5.11
C SER A 25 41.37 -11.44 4.80
N GLN A 26 42.37 -10.78 5.39
CA GLN A 26 42.85 -9.47 4.97
C GLN A 26 43.49 -9.54 3.58
N LEU A 27 43.34 -8.48 2.77
CA LEU A 27 44.21 -7.96 1.70
C LEU A 27 43.39 -6.86 0.97
N SER A 28 43.85 -5.66 0.62
CA SER A 28 45.07 -4.90 0.87
C SER A 28 44.75 -3.43 0.58
N LEU A 29 45.14 -2.51 1.45
CA LEU A 29 45.16 -1.07 1.16
C LEU A 29 46.27 -0.78 0.14
N ARG A 30 45.92 -0.33 -1.07
CA ARG A 30 46.87 0.36 -1.95
C ARG A 30 46.68 1.86 -1.85
N ARG A 31 47.61 2.50 -1.14
CA ARG A 31 47.98 3.90 -1.30
C ARG A 31 48.51 4.10 -2.73
N VAL A 32 48.05 5.14 -3.43
CA VAL A 32 48.83 5.78 -4.49
C VAL A 32 48.93 7.27 -4.17
N LEU A 33 50.14 7.76 -4.37
CA LEU A 33 50.78 8.96 -3.85
C LEU A 33 50.41 10.22 -4.64
N LEU A 34 50.35 11.34 -3.92
CA LEU A 34 50.33 12.74 -4.38
C LEU A 34 51.40 13.08 -5.43
N LEU A 35 51.07 14.00 -6.34
CA LEU A 35 52.02 14.93 -6.96
C LEU A 35 51.46 16.35 -6.91
N LEU A 36 52.14 17.23 -6.18
CA LEU A 36 51.97 18.68 -6.14
C LEU A 36 52.64 19.32 -7.35
N SER A 37 51.97 20.29 -7.99
CA SER A 37 52.65 21.40 -8.65
C SER A 37 51.79 22.67 -8.57
N SER A 38 52.47 23.81 -8.63
CA SER A 38 52.19 25.04 -7.90
C SER A 38 51.51 26.15 -8.70
N ALA A 39 50.77 26.97 -7.95
CA ALA A 39 50.56 28.42 -8.08
C ALA A 39 49.85 29.01 -9.31
N GLY A 40 48.71 29.65 -9.02
CA GLY A 40 48.02 30.60 -9.89
C GLY A 40 46.81 31.21 -9.19
N PHE A 41 47.03 32.24 -8.38
CA PHE A 41 45.99 33.04 -7.74
C PHE A 41 45.33 33.95 -8.80
N SER A 42 44.01 33.93 -8.91
CA SER A 42 43.22 34.95 -9.62
C SER A 42 41.83 35.11 -8.96
N PRO A 43 41.28 36.34 -8.92
CA PRO A 43 40.17 36.72 -8.03
C PRO A 43 38.80 36.26 -8.57
N PRO A 44 37.73 36.29 -7.74
CA PRO A 44 36.46 35.64 -8.08
C PRO A 44 35.74 36.46 -9.14
N SER A 45 35.65 35.90 -10.35
CA SER A 45 34.76 36.40 -11.39
C SER A 45 33.48 35.57 -11.31
N CYS A 46 32.38 36.27 -11.00
CA CYS A 46 30.98 35.89 -11.24
C CYS A 46 30.65 34.39 -11.17
N TYR A 47 29.96 33.99 -10.10
CA TYR A 47 29.06 32.83 -10.15
C TYR A 47 28.06 33.05 -11.30
N SER A 48 28.37 32.52 -12.49
CA SER A 48 27.33 32.11 -13.42
C SER A 48 26.55 31.03 -12.69
N SER A 49 25.35 31.37 -12.22
CA SER A 49 24.34 30.38 -11.84
C SER A 49 24.36 29.28 -12.91
N PRO A 50 24.37 27.99 -12.55
CA PRO A 50 24.13 26.98 -13.55
C PRO A 50 22.77 27.34 -14.15
N SER A 51 22.82 27.77 -15.41
CA SER A 51 21.66 27.82 -16.27
C SER A 51 21.01 26.45 -16.12
N PHE A 52 19.75 26.43 -15.69
CA PHE A 52 18.85 25.33 -15.99
C PHE A 52 18.72 25.31 -17.52
N ALA A 53 19.77 24.86 -18.21
CA ALA A 53 19.71 24.44 -19.57
C ALA A 53 18.86 23.19 -19.51
N ALA A 54 17.60 23.35 -19.90
CA ALA A 54 16.61 22.30 -19.98
C ALA A 54 17.22 21.07 -20.65
N MET A 55 17.51 20.05 -19.84
CA MET A 55 17.56 18.69 -20.34
C MET A 55 16.11 18.42 -20.75
N ALA A 56 15.84 18.48 -22.06
CA ALA A 56 14.55 18.07 -22.58
C ALA A 56 14.35 16.62 -22.14
N ALA A 57 13.58 16.41 -21.06
CA ALA A 57 13.23 15.08 -20.61
C ALA A 57 12.59 14.39 -21.82
N ALA A 58 13.12 13.22 -22.20
CA ALA A 58 12.57 12.43 -23.28
C ALA A 58 11.07 12.26 -23.05
N ALA A 59 10.24 12.43 -24.08
CA ALA A 59 8.80 12.21 -23.93
C ALA A 59 8.56 10.75 -23.52
N PRO A 60 7.59 10.47 -22.62
CA PRO A 60 7.25 9.10 -22.26
C PRO A 60 6.82 8.33 -23.52
N PRO A 61 7.23 7.06 -23.68
CA PRO A 61 6.80 6.26 -24.81
C PRO A 61 5.28 6.10 -24.81
N VAL A 62 4.67 6.20 -25.98
CA VAL A 62 3.21 6.09 -26.14
C VAL A 62 2.88 4.75 -26.78
N ALA A 63 2.11 3.92 -26.09
CA ALA A 63 1.63 2.65 -26.63
C ALA A 63 0.78 2.86 -27.90
N LYS A 64 1.05 2.07 -28.95
CA LYS A 64 0.22 2.08 -30.16
C LYS A 64 -1.20 1.60 -29.85
N LYS A 65 -2.18 2.14 -30.56
CA LYS A 65 -3.58 1.69 -30.49
C LYS A 65 -3.84 0.67 -31.59
N VAL A 66 -4.14 -0.57 -31.21
CA VAL A 66 -4.54 -1.67 -32.10
C VAL A 66 -5.93 -2.14 -31.66
N PRO A 67 -7.01 -1.65 -32.30
CA PRO A 67 -8.37 -1.93 -31.85
C PRO A 67 -8.70 -3.44 -31.90
N ARG A 68 -9.10 -4.00 -30.76
CA ARG A 68 -9.65 -5.34 -30.63
C ARG A 68 -11.08 -5.25 -30.10
N GLN A 69 -12.03 -5.83 -30.83
CA GLN A 69 -13.41 -5.95 -30.34
C GLN A 69 -13.53 -7.13 -29.39
N LEU A 70 -14.13 -6.89 -28.23
CA LEU A 70 -14.46 -7.87 -27.22
C LEU A 70 -15.98 -7.86 -27.06
N VAL A 71 -16.63 -9.00 -27.30
CA VAL A 71 -18.10 -9.11 -27.30
C VAL A 71 -18.51 -10.02 -26.17
N GLU A 72 -19.39 -9.53 -25.29
CA GLU A 72 -19.93 -10.29 -24.15
C GLU A 72 -21.35 -9.76 -23.84
N HIS A 73 -22.32 -10.64 -23.56
CA HIS A 73 -23.73 -10.28 -23.29
C HIS A 73 -24.37 -9.31 -24.30
N GLY A 74 -23.98 -9.38 -25.57
CA GLY A 74 -24.47 -8.49 -26.62
C GLY A 74 -23.89 -7.06 -26.61
N ASP A 75 -23.01 -6.76 -25.66
CA ASP A 75 -22.24 -5.53 -25.57
C ASP A 75 -20.88 -5.68 -26.28
N VAL A 76 -20.44 -4.62 -26.96
CA VAL A 76 -19.16 -4.60 -27.70
C VAL A 76 -18.24 -3.58 -27.07
N ARG A 77 -17.17 -4.06 -26.42
CA ARG A 77 -16.07 -3.23 -25.90
C ARG A 77 -14.93 -3.20 -26.92
N VAL A 78 -14.23 -2.07 -26.99
CA VAL A 78 -13.04 -1.93 -27.83
C VAL A 78 -11.83 -1.74 -26.92
N ASP A 79 -10.95 -2.73 -26.92
CA ASP A 79 -9.66 -2.64 -26.25
C ASP A 79 -8.59 -2.29 -27.30
N ASN A 80 -8.02 -1.09 -27.18
CA ASN A 80 -6.96 -0.63 -28.07
C ASN A 80 -5.57 -1.17 -27.69
N TYR A 81 -5.43 -1.77 -26.52
CA TYR A 81 -4.17 -2.18 -25.93
C TYR A 81 -4.10 -3.68 -25.64
N TYR A 82 -5.09 -4.44 -26.09
CA TYR A 82 -5.12 -5.91 -25.97
C TYR A 82 -3.84 -6.59 -26.49
N TRP A 83 -3.16 -5.98 -27.47
CA TRP A 83 -1.88 -6.45 -28.01
C TRP A 83 -0.73 -6.46 -26.99
N LEU A 84 -0.85 -5.73 -25.87
CA LEU A 84 0.12 -5.78 -24.76
C LEU A 84 -0.02 -7.07 -23.91
N ARG A 85 -1.09 -7.83 -24.09
CA ARG A 85 -1.22 -9.15 -23.47
C ARG A 85 -0.32 -10.14 -24.19
N ASP A 86 0.75 -10.55 -23.50
CA ASP A 86 1.68 -11.57 -23.96
C ASP A 86 2.00 -12.58 -22.85
N ASP A 87 1.16 -13.62 -22.79
CA ASP A 87 1.28 -14.69 -21.79
C ASP A 87 2.60 -15.49 -21.97
N SER A 88 3.19 -15.46 -23.17
CA SER A 88 4.46 -16.13 -23.49
C SER A 88 5.69 -15.33 -23.09
N ARG A 89 5.55 -14.01 -22.85
CA ARG A 89 6.63 -13.05 -22.59
C ARG A 89 7.71 -13.03 -23.69
N SER A 90 7.30 -13.20 -24.94
CA SER A 90 8.20 -13.30 -26.09
C SER A 90 7.82 -12.40 -27.28
N ASP A 91 6.69 -11.70 -27.23
CA ASP A 91 6.24 -10.84 -28.31
C ASP A 91 7.22 -9.67 -28.52
N PRO A 92 7.81 -9.53 -29.72
CA PRO A 92 8.82 -8.52 -29.98
C PRO A 92 8.30 -7.08 -29.89
N ASP A 93 7.02 -6.83 -30.20
CA ASP A 93 6.41 -5.51 -30.10
C ASP A 93 6.21 -5.12 -28.64
N VAL A 94 5.77 -6.07 -27.80
CA VAL A 94 5.62 -5.86 -26.35
C VAL A 94 6.98 -5.62 -25.71
N LEU A 95 7.98 -6.46 -26.01
CA LEU A 95 9.33 -6.30 -25.50
C LEU A 95 9.98 -4.99 -25.94
N ALA A 96 9.73 -4.53 -27.17
CA ALA A 96 10.21 -3.24 -27.65
C ALA A 96 9.60 -2.07 -26.86
N HIS A 97 8.29 -2.12 -26.59
CA HIS A 97 7.62 -1.10 -25.78
C HIS A 97 8.14 -1.07 -24.33
N LEU A 98 8.29 -2.25 -23.69
CA LEU A 98 8.83 -2.34 -22.33
C LEU A 98 10.27 -1.82 -22.22
N ARG A 99 11.11 -2.05 -23.24
CA ARG A 99 12.46 -1.47 -23.26
C ARG A 99 12.41 0.05 -23.33
N ALA A 100 11.53 0.62 -24.15
CA ALA A 100 11.35 2.06 -24.22
C ALA A 100 10.87 2.67 -22.89
N GLU A 101 9.96 2.00 -22.17
CA GLU A 101 9.50 2.40 -20.83
C GLU A 101 10.63 2.36 -19.80
N ASN A 102 11.47 1.32 -19.84
CA ASN A 102 12.64 1.20 -18.97
C ASN A 102 13.69 2.29 -19.27
N ASP A 103 13.96 2.58 -20.54
CA ASP A 103 14.89 3.62 -20.96
C ASP A 103 14.41 5.01 -20.51
N TYR A 104 13.11 5.29 -20.65
CA TYR A 104 12.50 6.51 -20.14
C TYR A 104 12.60 6.60 -18.61
N THR A 105 12.25 5.53 -17.90
CA THR A 105 12.35 5.47 -16.44
C THR A 105 13.78 5.73 -15.98
N ALA A 106 14.77 5.08 -16.59
CA ALA A 106 16.18 5.29 -16.31
C ALA A 106 16.58 6.76 -16.54
N ALA A 107 16.16 7.37 -17.64
CA ALA A 107 16.47 8.77 -17.95
C ALA A 107 15.86 9.79 -16.97
N VAL A 108 14.64 9.53 -16.46
CA VAL A 108 13.95 10.44 -15.54
C VAL A 108 14.37 10.21 -14.09
N MET A 109 14.73 8.97 -13.72
CA MET A 109 15.15 8.60 -12.36
C MET A 109 16.67 8.70 -12.14
N SER A 110 17.48 8.85 -13.19
CA SER A 110 18.94 9.03 -13.07
C SER A 110 19.29 10.46 -12.62
N GLY A 111 19.31 10.69 -11.31
CA GLY A 111 20.03 11.79 -10.66
C GLY A 111 21.31 11.27 -9.98
N PRO A 112 22.30 12.13 -9.70
CA PRO A 112 23.57 11.74 -9.05
C PRO A 112 23.42 11.11 -7.63
N ASP A 113 22.21 11.04 -7.09
CA ASP A 113 21.90 10.59 -5.72
C ASP A 113 20.89 9.41 -5.66
N ALA A 114 20.69 8.63 -6.74
CA ALA A 114 19.81 7.46 -6.69
C ALA A 114 20.45 6.32 -5.84
N PRO A 115 19.83 5.85 -4.75
CA PRO A 115 20.36 4.75 -3.95
C PRO A 115 20.19 3.40 -4.67
N ASP A 116 21.09 2.46 -4.38
CA ASP A 116 21.01 1.09 -4.89
C ASP A 116 19.70 0.40 -4.42
N GLU A 117 18.92 -0.13 -5.38
CA GLU A 117 17.73 -0.92 -5.09
C GLU A 117 18.11 -2.34 -4.65
N HIS A 118 17.49 -2.80 -3.55
CA HIS A 118 17.51 -4.19 -3.13
C HIS A 118 16.14 -4.83 -3.38
N ILE A 119 16.12 -5.93 -4.12
CA ILE A 119 14.94 -6.78 -4.34
C ILE A 119 14.84 -7.79 -3.19
N ILE A 120 13.70 -7.82 -2.48
CA ILE A 120 13.33 -8.90 -1.56
C ILE A 120 11.90 -9.36 -1.89
N LEU A 121 11.73 -10.62 -2.29
CA LEU A 121 10.52 -11.46 -2.17
C LEU A 121 11.01 -12.93 -2.12
N ASP A 122 10.40 -13.90 -1.42
CA ASP A 122 8.99 -14.34 -1.46
C ASP A 122 8.73 -15.36 -0.30
N GLU A 123 7.56 -15.37 0.33
CA GLU A 123 7.13 -16.39 1.31
C GLU A 123 5.75 -16.97 0.91
N ASN A 124 5.74 -17.91 -0.05
CA ASN A 124 4.52 -18.59 -0.52
C ASN A 124 4.56 -20.13 -0.33
N VAL A 125 5.07 -20.63 0.81
CA VAL A 125 5.15 -22.09 1.07
C VAL A 125 4.46 -22.53 2.38
N LYS A 126 3.68 -21.68 3.07
CA LYS A 126 3.11 -22.05 4.39
C LYS A 126 1.58 -21.97 4.55
N ALA A 127 0.82 -21.74 3.49
CA ALA A 127 -0.64 -21.59 3.56
C ALA A 127 -1.43 -22.82 3.09
N GLU A 128 -0.83 -24.02 3.09
CA GLU A 128 -1.51 -25.25 2.65
C GLU A 128 -2.23 -25.93 3.83
N GLY A 129 -3.58 -25.98 3.80
CA GLY A 129 -4.37 -26.94 4.60
C GLY A 129 -5.19 -26.44 5.80
N HIS A 130 -5.67 -25.19 5.84
CA HIS A 130 -6.54 -24.71 6.93
C HIS A 130 -7.80 -23.95 6.44
N ASP A 131 -8.99 -24.44 6.79
CA ASP A 131 -10.31 -24.02 6.27
C ASP A 131 -11.17 -23.13 7.22
N TYR A 132 -10.58 -22.48 8.25
CA TYR A 132 -11.23 -21.57 9.23
C TYR A 132 -12.06 -22.21 10.38
N TYR A 133 -12.04 -21.55 11.55
CA TYR A 133 -13.02 -21.69 12.63
C TYR A 133 -13.30 -20.31 13.29
N SER A 134 -14.53 -20.09 13.75
CA SER A 134 -14.96 -18.87 14.46
C SER A 134 -14.98 -19.12 15.97
N ILE A 135 -14.34 -18.25 16.75
CA ILE A 135 -14.57 -18.17 18.20
C ILE A 135 -15.75 -17.21 18.42
N GLY A 136 -16.81 -17.69 19.08
CA GLY A 136 -17.98 -16.88 19.39
C GLY A 136 -17.67 -15.66 20.26
N ALA A 137 -18.62 -14.73 20.34
CA ALA A 137 -18.48 -13.51 21.12
C ALA A 137 -18.15 -13.81 22.59
N PHE A 138 -17.01 -13.33 23.08
CA PHE A 138 -16.69 -13.33 24.50
C PHE A 138 -17.73 -12.49 25.25
N LYS A 139 -18.47 -13.12 26.17
CA LYS A 139 -19.27 -12.40 27.16
C LYS A 139 -18.34 -12.00 28.30
N GLY A 140 -17.84 -10.76 28.24
CA GLY A 140 -16.95 -10.18 29.24
C GLY A 140 -15.54 -9.92 28.73
N GLY A 141 -14.83 -9.01 29.41
CA GLY A 141 -13.48 -8.56 29.07
C GLY A 141 -13.16 -7.24 29.76
N ARG A 142 -11.88 -6.88 29.88
CA ARG A 142 -11.44 -5.56 30.34
C ARG A 142 -10.93 -4.80 29.12
N ALA A 143 -11.45 -3.60 28.88
CA ALA A 143 -10.87 -2.70 27.89
C ALA A 143 -9.51 -2.21 28.38
N ILE A 144 -8.54 -2.18 27.48
CA ILE A 144 -7.22 -1.57 27.73
C ILE A 144 -7.24 -0.21 27.04
N ASP A 145 -6.97 0.85 27.80
CA ASP A 145 -6.91 2.22 27.27
C ASP A 145 -5.55 2.50 26.62
N PHE A 146 -5.56 3.25 25.52
CA PHE A 146 -4.37 3.63 24.78
C PHE A 146 -4.26 5.15 24.64
N ILE A 147 -3.02 5.63 24.48
CA ILE A 147 -2.70 7.06 24.52
C ILE A 147 -3.22 7.78 23.27
N ASP A 148 -3.11 7.15 22.11
CA ASP A 148 -3.48 7.75 20.83
C ASP A 148 -4.94 7.45 20.47
N PRO A 149 -5.67 8.38 19.82
CA PRO A 149 -7.06 8.18 19.39
C PRO A 149 -7.22 7.21 18.20
N THR A 150 -6.13 6.95 17.48
CA THR A 150 -6.05 6.01 16.35
C THR A 150 -4.79 5.17 16.52
N TYR A 151 -4.94 3.85 16.61
CA TYR A 151 -3.85 2.92 16.88
C TYR A 151 -4.14 1.53 16.30
N ALA A 152 -3.11 0.69 16.28
CA ALA A 152 -3.14 -0.73 15.99
C ALA A 152 -2.61 -1.51 17.20
N VAL A 153 -3.26 -2.62 17.53
CA VAL A 153 -2.84 -3.54 18.58
C VAL A 153 -2.94 -4.96 18.07
N ASP A 154 -1.83 -5.70 18.17
CA ASP A 154 -1.73 -7.07 17.72
C ASP A 154 -1.24 -7.95 18.88
N PRO A 155 -1.89 -9.08 19.19
CA PRO A 155 -1.39 -9.99 20.21
C PRO A 155 -0.07 -10.62 19.76
N GLU A 156 0.79 -10.91 20.74
CA GLU A 156 1.99 -11.74 20.55
C GLU A 156 1.79 -13.08 21.26
N GLU A 157 2.41 -14.14 20.74
CA GLU A 157 2.29 -15.47 21.32
C GLU A 157 2.68 -15.47 22.80
N SER A 158 1.81 -16.05 23.63
CA SER A 158 1.99 -16.17 25.07
C SER A 158 1.85 -17.63 25.49
N GLN A 159 2.50 -18.01 26.59
CA GLN A 159 2.36 -19.35 27.15
C GLN A 159 0.91 -19.58 27.60
N PHE A 160 0.32 -20.72 27.25
CA PHE A 160 -1.11 -21.02 27.51
C PHE A 160 -1.54 -20.83 28.98
N HIS A 161 -0.63 -21.09 29.92
CA HIS A 161 -0.90 -20.98 31.37
C HIS A 161 -0.51 -19.62 31.96
N SER A 162 -0.15 -18.63 31.14
CA SER A 162 0.25 -17.32 31.62
C SER A 162 -0.95 -16.43 31.93
N SER A 163 -0.88 -15.66 33.02
CA SER A 163 -1.77 -14.52 33.26
C SER A 163 -1.30 -13.24 32.57
N VAL A 164 -0.17 -13.29 31.83
CA VAL A 164 0.36 -12.16 31.08
C VAL A 164 0.00 -12.31 29.61
N LEU A 165 -0.71 -11.31 29.08
CA LEU A 165 -0.93 -11.11 27.65
C LEU A 165 0.17 -10.20 27.11
N ARG A 166 0.97 -10.69 26.15
CA ARG A 166 1.87 -9.82 25.39
C ARG A 166 1.17 -9.28 24.15
N PHE A 167 1.35 -7.99 23.87
CA PHE A 167 0.86 -7.39 22.63
C PHE A 167 1.80 -6.32 22.09
N HIS A 168 1.73 -6.12 20.78
CA HIS A 168 2.28 -4.99 20.06
C HIS A 168 1.27 -3.85 20.06
N TYR A 169 1.75 -2.64 20.29
CA TYR A 169 1.00 -1.40 20.15
C TYR A 169 1.75 -0.46 19.22
N SER A 170 1.03 0.18 18.31
CA SER A 170 1.58 1.25 17.48
C SER A 170 0.50 2.23 17.08
N SER A 171 0.89 3.47 16.80
CA SER A 171 0.03 4.45 16.12
C SER A 171 0.82 5.12 15.01
N MET A 172 0.16 5.94 14.19
CA MET A 172 0.85 6.70 13.16
C MET A 172 1.93 7.65 13.70
N ARG A 173 1.92 7.98 15.00
CA ARG A 173 2.97 8.77 15.67
C ARG A 173 3.73 8.02 16.77
N THR A 174 3.31 6.81 17.13
CA THR A 174 3.95 6.02 18.19
C THR A 174 4.62 4.78 17.58
N PRO A 175 5.96 4.69 17.62
CA PRO A 175 6.70 3.55 17.09
C PRO A 175 6.23 2.21 17.69
N PRO A 176 6.40 1.10 16.96
CA PRO A 176 6.00 -0.22 17.45
C PRO A 176 6.60 -0.51 18.82
N SER A 177 5.73 -0.82 19.77
CA SER A 177 6.05 -1.01 21.19
C SER A 177 5.46 -2.33 21.67
N VAL A 178 6.19 -3.06 22.49
CA VAL A 178 5.76 -4.35 23.07
C VAL A 178 5.43 -4.15 24.53
N TYR A 179 4.24 -4.56 24.94
CA TYR A 179 3.78 -4.50 26.32
C TYR A 179 3.47 -5.90 26.86
N ASP A 180 3.82 -6.12 28.12
CA ASP A 180 3.28 -7.21 28.92
C ASP A 180 2.11 -6.64 29.73
N TYR A 181 0.91 -7.21 29.55
CA TYR A 181 -0.28 -6.86 30.31
C TYR A 181 -0.65 -7.99 31.25
N ASP A 182 -0.54 -7.72 32.54
CA ASP A 182 -0.98 -8.64 33.59
C ASP A 182 -2.51 -8.61 33.67
N MET A 183 -3.15 -9.70 33.27
CA MET A 183 -4.61 -9.79 33.16
C MET A 183 -5.31 -9.77 34.53
N ASP A 184 -4.62 -10.17 35.59
CA ASP A 184 -5.15 -10.20 36.95
C ASP A 184 -5.25 -8.76 37.51
N SER A 185 -4.11 -8.05 37.51
CA SER A 185 -3.97 -6.70 38.06
C SER A 185 -4.41 -5.58 37.11
N GLY A 186 -4.35 -5.81 35.79
CA GLY A 186 -4.63 -4.80 34.77
C GLY A 186 -3.49 -3.84 34.47
N VAL A 187 -2.27 -4.17 34.90
CA VAL A 187 -1.09 -3.32 34.71
C VAL A 187 -0.39 -3.68 33.40
N SER A 188 -0.10 -2.67 32.59
CA SER A 188 0.75 -2.80 31.39
C SER A 188 2.19 -2.36 31.69
N VAL A 189 3.17 -3.17 31.29
CA VAL A 189 4.60 -2.86 31.40
C VAL A 189 5.24 -2.85 30.02
N LEU A 190 5.84 -1.72 29.64
CA LEU A 190 6.60 -1.59 28.39
C LEU A 190 7.85 -2.48 28.44
N LYS A 191 8.01 -3.35 27.43
CA LYS A 191 9.13 -4.29 27.30
C LYS A 191 10.14 -3.86 26.25
N LYS A 192 9.64 -3.32 25.15
CA LYS A 192 10.47 -2.91 24.02
C LYS A 192 9.80 -1.76 23.29
N ILE A 193 10.59 -0.79 22.86
CA ILE A 193 10.18 0.21 21.88
C ILE A 193 11.11 0.10 20.68
N HIS A 194 10.56 0.16 19.47
CA HIS A 194 11.37 0.26 18.26
C HIS A 194 11.92 1.68 18.15
N THR A 195 13.22 1.84 18.39
CA THR A 195 13.90 3.13 18.29
C THR A 195 13.92 3.61 16.84
N ILE A 196 13.42 4.81 16.60
CA ILE A 196 13.51 5.47 15.29
C ILE A 196 14.75 6.36 15.27
N LEU A 197 15.62 6.15 14.29
CA LEU A 197 16.84 6.95 14.08
C LEU A 197 16.48 8.32 13.48
N GLY A 198 17.42 9.27 13.53
CA GLY A 198 17.26 10.57 12.86
C GLY A 198 16.52 11.66 13.67
N GLY A 199 16.45 11.52 15.00
CA GLY A 199 15.91 12.58 15.88
C GLY A 199 14.38 12.64 15.92
N PHE A 200 13.70 11.54 15.57
CA PHE A 200 12.24 11.43 15.68
C PHE A 200 11.74 11.75 17.09
N ASN A 201 10.74 12.63 17.18
CA ASN A 201 10.03 12.92 18.42
C ASN A 201 8.51 12.90 18.20
N ALA A 202 7.83 11.96 18.86
CA ALA A 202 6.38 11.77 18.75
C ALA A 202 5.55 13.02 19.15
N SER A 203 6.09 13.94 19.94
CA SER A 203 5.39 15.18 20.32
C SER A 203 5.26 16.20 19.18
N ASN A 204 6.04 16.03 18.10
CA ASN A 204 5.98 16.91 16.94
C ASN A 204 4.79 16.57 16.02
N TYR A 205 4.14 15.44 16.24
CA TYR A 205 3.12 14.92 15.35
C TYR A 205 1.78 14.80 16.06
N VAL A 206 0.72 15.09 15.31
CA VAL A 206 -0.67 14.96 15.75
C VAL A 206 -1.32 13.83 14.97
N THR A 207 -2.10 13.01 15.67
CA THR A 207 -2.94 11.99 15.07
C THR A 207 -4.39 12.22 15.47
N GLU A 208 -5.32 12.15 14.52
CA GLU A 208 -6.73 12.41 14.73
C GLU A 208 -7.61 11.34 14.10
N ARG A 209 -8.79 11.11 14.69
CA ARG A 209 -9.88 10.39 14.03
C ARG A 209 -10.92 11.39 13.55
N LYS A 210 -11.29 11.30 12.27
CA LYS A 210 -12.40 12.06 11.67
C LYS A 210 -13.36 11.11 10.97
N TRP A 211 -14.54 11.63 10.66
CA TRP A 211 -15.61 10.88 10.02
C TRP A 211 -16.18 11.68 8.86
N ALA A 212 -16.20 11.09 7.67
CA ALA A 212 -16.94 11.61 6.54
C ALA A 212 -18.33 10.96 6.51
N ALA A 213 -19.36 11.72 6.12
CA ALA A 213 -20.69 11.18 5.90
C ALA A 213 -20.80 10.77 4.44
N ALA A 214 -21.06 9.49 4.17
CA ALA A 214 -21.35 9.00 2.84
C ALA A 214 -22.75 9.43 2.38
N ALA A 215 -23.02 9.35 1.08
CA ALA A 215 -24.32 9.72 0.50
C ALA A 215 -25.52 8.97 1.12
N ASP A 216 -25.30 7.74 1.61
CA ASP A 216 -26.31 6.92 2.30
C ASP A 216 -26.39 7.14 3.82
N GLY A 217 -25.65 8.12 4.34
CA GLY A 217 -25.57 8.46 5.77
C GLY A 217 -24.57 7.64 6.57
N THR A 218 -23.86 6.69 5.95
CA THR A 218 -22.82 5.90 6.60
C THR A 218 -21.65 6.80 7.03
N GLN A 219 -21.19 6.67 8.26
CA GLN A 219 -20.02 7.41 8.75
C GLN A 219 -18.73 6.64 8.44
N VAL A 220 -17.94 7.14 7.50
CA VAL A 220 -16.66 6.55 7.07
C VAL A 220 -15.51 7.10 7.92
N PRO A 221 -14.79 6.28 8.68
CA PRO A 221 -13.69 6.75 9.52
C PRO A 221 -12.46 7.11 8.69
N MET A 222 -11.71 8.10 9.19
CA MET A 222 -10.41 8.48 8.68
C MET A 222 -9.42 8.62 9.82
N SER A 223 -8.21 8.09 9.62
CA SER A 223 -7.07 8.34 10.51
C SER A 223 -6.14 9.34 9.85
N ILE A 224 -5.84 10.43 10.54
CA ILE A 224 -5.05 11.57 10.01
C ILE A 224 -3.75 11.71 10.80
N LEU A 225 -2.62 11.95 10.11
CA LEU A 225 -1.30 12.25 10.68
C LEU A 225 -0.75 13.53 10.04
N TYR A 226 -0.26 14.45 10.86
CA TYR A 226 0.50 15.62 10.40
C TYR A 226 1.48 16.13 11.46
N ARG A 227 2.38 17.03 11.06
CA ARG A 227 3.36 17.68 11.93
C ARG A 227 2.85 19.05 12.41
N ASN A 228 2.83 19.28 13.72
CA ASN A 228 2.10 20.41 14.33
C ASN A 228 2.75 21.78 14.12
N ASP A 229 4.05 21.85 13.87
CA ASP A 229 4.80 23.08 13.62
C ASP A 229 4.76 23.53 12.14
N LEU A 230 4.32 22.64 11.23
CA LEU A 230 4.30 22.91 9.78
C LEU A 230 2.90 23.12 9.20
N VAL A 231 1.91 22.38 9.69
CA VAL A 231 0.56 22.32 9.10
C VAL A 231 -0.36 23.40 9.68
N LYS A 232 -1.07 24.10 8.81
CA LYS A 232 -1.88 25.28 9.16
C LYS A 232 -3.38 25.01 9.31
N LEU A 233 -3.90 23.99 8.61
CA LEU A 233 -5.31 23.63 8.54
C LEU A 233 -6.21 24.78 8.01
N ASP A 234 -5.69 25.55 7.05
CA ASP A 234 -6.40 26.64 6.36
C ASP A 234 -6.81 26.26 4.92
N GLY A 235 -6.54 25.03 4.52
CA GLY A 235 -6.78 24.47 3.18
C GLY A 235 -5.59 24.60 2.22
N SER A 236 -4.49 25.25 2.63
CA SER A 236 -3.29 25.41 1.80
C SER A 236 -2.29 24.25 1.92
N ASP A 237 -2.48 23.36 2.90
CA ASP A 237 -1.56 22.27 3.19
C ASP A 237 -1.65 21.16 2.12
N PRO A 238 -0.50 20.60 1.68
CA PRO A 238 -0.48 19.44 0.79
C PRO A 238 -0.94 18.19 1.54
N MET A 239 -1.67 17.31 0.85
CA MET A 239 -2.23 16.09 1.44
C MET A 239 -1.97 14.86 0.58
N LEU A 240 -1.69 13.74 1.23
CA LEU A 240 -1.78 12.41 0.63
C LEU A 240 -2.89 11.59 1.30
N LEU A 241 -3.93 11.27 0.54
CA LEU A 241 -5.04 10.41 0.96
C LEU A 241 -4.84 8.98 0.44
N TYR A 242 -4.73 8.02 1.35
CA TYR A 242 -4.52 6.61 1.06
C TYR A 242 -5.80 5.79 1.23
N GLY A 243 -6.03 4.81 0.36
CA GLY A 243 -7.13 3.85 0.46
C GLY A 243 -6.84 2.47 -0.13
N TYR A 244 -7.58 1.46 0.32
CA TYR A 244 -7.52 0.07 -0.19
C TYR A 244 -8.92 -0.51 -0.44
N GLY A 245 -9.64 -0.87 0.63
CA GLY A 245 -11.07 -1.14 0.58
C GLY A 245 -11.50 -2.44 -0.12
N SER A 246 -10.77 -3.55 0.04
CA SER A 246 -11.15 -4.87 -0.47
C SER A 246 -10.70 -6.01 0.45
N TYR A 247 -11.28 -7.20 0.26
CA TYR A 247 -10.91 -8.44 0.95
C TYR A 247 -10.96 -8.40 2.49
N GLU A 248 -11.75 -7.51 3.08
CA GLU A 248 -11.81 -7.29 4.53
C GLU A 248 -10.47 -6.83 5.15
N ILE A 249 -9.51 -6.40 4.32
CA ILE A 249 -8.22 -5.92 4.82
C ILE A 249 -8.43 -4.60 5.55
N CYS A 250 -8.07 -4.56 6.83
CA CYS A 250 -7.95 -3.33 7.61
C CYS A 250 -6.66 -2.61 7.24
N ILE A 251 -6.75 -1.31 6.94
CA ILE A 251 -5.56 -0.47 6.85
C ILE A 251 -5.35 0.21 8.19
N ASP A 252 -4.76 -0.51 9.13
CA ASP A 252 -4.63 0.01 10.50
C ASP A 252 -3.68 1.22 10.60
N PRO A 253 -4.00 2.19 11.47
CA PRO A 253 -3.22 3.42 11.65
C PRO A 253 -1.96 3.16 12.50
N SER A 254 -1.10 2.23 12.09
CA SER A 254 0.18 1.90 12.71
C SER A 254 1.33 2.78 12.21
N PHE A 255 2.47 2.75 12.89
CA PHE A 255 3.65 3.51 12.50
C PHE A 255 4.28 2.97 11.21
N ARG A 256 4.62 3.86 10.27
CA ARG A 256 5.46 3.53 9.11
C ARG A 256 6.45 4.64 8.84
N GLY A 257 7.75 4.33 8.91
CA GLY A 257 8.83 5.29 8.74
C GLY A 257 8.79 6.02 7.40
N SER A 258 8.36 5.34 6.32
CA SER A 258 8.27 5.93 4.98
C SER A 258 7.33 7.15 4.91
N ARG A 259 6.29 7.23 5.76
CA ARG A 259 5.33 8.35 5.77
C ARG A 259 5.98 9.67 6.21
N PHE A 260 7.01 9.61 7.05
CA PHE A 260 7.69 10.79 7.58
C PHE A 260 8.48 11.54 6.51
N SER A 261 8.85 10.88 5.41
CA SER A 261 9.40 11.58 4.25
C SER A 261 8.43 12.63 3.69
N LEU A 262 7.12 12.42 3.80
CA LEU A 262 6.13 13.42 3.41
C LEU A 262 5.76 14.34 4.58
N VAL A 263 5.47 13.77 5.75
CA VAL A 263 4.97 14.53 6.91
C VAL A 263 5.98 15.55 7.40
N ASP A 264 7.29 15.26 7.38
CA ASP A 264 8.34 16.23 7.71
C ASP A 264 8.53 17.35 6.68
N ARG A 265 7.86 17.24 5.53
CA ARG A 265 7.79 18.28 4.48
C ARG A 265 6.46 19.03 4.49
N GLY A 266 5.66 18.88 5.55
CA GLY A 266 4.39 19.58 5.74
C GLY A 266 3.19 18.92 5.08
N PHE A 267 3.29 17.66 4.63
CA PHE A 267 2.12 16.93 4.15
C PHE A 267 1.24 16.45 5.31
N ILE A 268 -0.06 16.49 5.08
CA ILE A 268 -1.05 15.74 5.85
C ILE A 268 -1.18 14.35 5.22
N TYR A 269 -0.98 13.30 6.01
CA TYR A 269 -1.20 11.92 5.57
C TYR A 269 -2.53 11.41 6.14
N VAL A 270 -3.38 10.86 5.29
CA VAL A 270 -4.71 10.36 5.70
C VAL A 270 -4.92 8.93 5.21
N ILE A 271 -5.49 8.09 6.05
CA ILE A 271 -6.02 6.78 5.68
C ILE A 271 -7.54 6.87 5.69
N ALA A 272 -8.19 6.59 4.57
CA ALA A 272 -9.64 6.43 4.51
C ALA A 272 -10.01 4.95 4.70
N HIS A 273 -10.75 4.67 5.77
CA HIS A 273 -11.20 3.34 6.16
C HIS A 273 -12.53 2.99 5.46
N ILE A 274 -12.50 3.01 4.13
CA ILE A 274 -13.66 2.87 3.23
C ILE A 274 -14.27 1.45 3.26
N ARG A 275 -15.56 1.34 2.91
CA ARG A 275 -16.22 0.02 2.80
C ARG A 275 -15.51 -0.91 1.83
N GLY A 276 -15.56 -2.20 2.13
CA GLY A 276 -14.74 -3.24 1.52
C GLY A 276 -13.50 -3.59 2.35
N GLY A 277 -13.07 -2.70 3.25
CA GLY A 277 -12.15 -3.02 4.34
C GLY A 277 -12.84 -3.71 5.53
N GLY A 278 -12.08 -4.06 6.56
CA GLY A 278 -12.56 -4.76 7.75
C GLY A 278 -12.76 -3.88 8.99
N GLU A 279 -12.51 -2.56 8.90
CA GLU A 279 -12.35 -1.70 10.07
C GLU A 279 -13.59 -1.59 10.97
N MET A 280 -14.79 -1.72 10.39
CA MET A 280 -16.06 -1.71 11.12
C MET A 280 -16.70 -3.11 11.20
N GLY A 281 -15.88 -4.15 11.06
CA GLY A 281 -16.28 -5.56 11.08
C GLY A 281 -16.81 -6.07 9.74
N ARG A 282 -17.17 -7.35 9.71
CA ARG A 282 -17.52 -8.10 8.49
C ARG A 282 -18.54 -7.42 7.57
N LYS A 283 -19.55 -6.76 8.16
CA LYS A 283 -20.57 -6.04 7.38
C LYS A 283 -19.96 -4.89 6.56
N TRP A 284 -18.92 -4.23 7.07
CA TRP A 284 -18.20 -3.17 6.37
C TRP A 284 -17.59 -3.65 5.05
N TYR A 285 -17.03 -4.86 5.08
CA TYR A 285 -16.52 -5.52 3.90
C TYR A 285 -17.64 -5.93 2.94
N GLU A 286 -18.67 -6.61 3.44
CA GLU A 286 -19.80 -7.06 2.61
C GLU A 286 -20.57 -5.90 1.96
N ASP A 287 -20.60 -4.73 2.60
CA ASP A 287 -21.17 -3.49 2.06
C ASP A 287 -20.24 -2.75 1.09
N GLY A 288 -19.07 -3.29 0.75
CA GLY A 288 -18.15 -2.77 -0.28
C GLY A 288 -17.64 -3.87 -1.21
N LYS A 289 -18.47 -4.86 -1.49
CA LYS A 289 -18.15 -6.10 -2.21
C LYS A 289 -19.24 -6.44 -3.23
N LEU A 290 -18.94 -7.20 -4.29
CA LEU A 290 -19.91 -7.63 -5.31
C LEU A 290 -20.74 -6.44 -5.84
N LEU A 291 -22.07 -6.56 -5.87
CA LEU A 291 -23.02 -5.52 -6.32
C LEU A 291 -23.12 -4.30 -5.40
N LYS A 292 -22.29 -4.24 -4.35
CA LYS A 292 -22.10 -3.06 -3.50
C LYS A 292 -20.71 -2.45 -3.66
N LYS A 293 -19.88 -2.96 -4.58
CA LYS A 293 -18.48 -2.53 -4.70
C LYS A 293 -18.30 -1.03 -4.92
N LYS A 294 -19.27 -0.38 -5.57
CA LYS A 294 -19.22 1.08 -5.79
C LYS A 294 -19.15 1.91 -4.50
N ASN A 295 -19.63 1.37 -3.38
CA ASN A 295 -19.51 2.03 -2.08
C ASN A 295 -18.06 2.30 -1.70
N THR A 296 -17.12 1.41 -2.04
CA THR A 296 -15.68 1.64 -1.83
C THR A 296 -15.22 2.94 -2.48
N PHE A 297 -15.64 3.19 -3.73
CA PHE A 297 -15.21 4.35 -4.49
C PHE A 297 -15.90 5.64 -4.04
N THR A 298 -17.20 5.58 -3.77
CA THR A 298 -17.96 6.73 -3.29
C THR A 298 -17.54 7.15 -1.89
N ASP A 299 -17.27 6.20 -0.98
CA ASP A 299 -16.76 6.50 0.36
C ASP A 299 -15.42 7.26 0.31
N PHE A 300 -14.54 6.88 -0.62
CA PHE A 300 -13.26 7.54 -0.80
C PHE A 300 -13.41 8.97 -1.33
N ILE A 301 -14.34 9.17 -2.25
CA ILE A 301 -14.71 10.51 -2.77
C ILE A 301 -15.31 11.34 -1.63
N ASP A 302 -16.23 10.79 -0.83
CA ASP A 302 -16.86 11.47 0.30
C ASP A 302 -15.82 11.88 1.36
N CYS A 303 -14.81 11.03 1.60
CA CYS A 303 -13.66 11.36 2.44
C CYS A 303 -12.85 12.54 1.87
N ALA A 304 -12.51 12.52 0.58
CA ALA A 304 -11.78 13.60 -0.08
C ALA A 304 -12.54 14.94 0.01
N GLU A 305 -13.84 14.93 -0.30
CA GLU A 305 -14.68 16.11 -0.23
C GLU A 305 -14.83 16.65 1.20
N HIS A 306 -14.95 15.76 2.19
CA HIS A 306 -14.97 16.14 3.59
C HIS A 306 -13.68 16.87 3.99
N LEU A 307 -12.51 16.34 3.62
CA LEU A 307 -11.22 16.92 3.98
C LEU A 307 -11.02 18.30 3.33
N ILE A 308 -11.45 18.48 2.08
CA ILE A 308 -11.41 19.77 1.38
C ILE A 308 -12.37 20.77 2.05
N LYS A 309 -13.61 20.36 2.32
CA LYS A 309 -14.62 21.20 2.97
C LYS A 309 -14.19 21.64 4.37
N SER A 310 -13.56 20.74 5.11
CA SER A 310 -13.03 20.97 6.47
C SER A 310 -11.67 21.68 6.49
N LYS A 311 -11.19 22.18 5.34
CA LYS A 311 -9.94 22.96 5.22
C LYS A 311 -8.67 22.22 5.65
N TYR A 312 -8.64 20.89 5.56
CA TYR A 312 -7.39 20.15 5.66
C TYR A 312 -6.52 20.34 4.42
N CYS A 313 -7.12 20.43 3.23
CA CYS A 313 -6.41 20.73 1.99
C CYS A 313 -7.34 21.41 0.97
N SER A 314 -6.85 21.61 -0.23
CA SER A 314 -7.58 22.07 -1.42
C SER A 314 -7.41 21.06 -2.55
N ARG A 315 -8.26 21.13 -3.59
CA ARG A 315 -8.22 20.20 -4.73
C ARG A 315 -6.86 20.23 -5.43
N GLU A 316 -6.25 21.41 -5.50
CA GLU A 316 -4.93 21.67 -6.08
C GLU A 316 -3.77 21.10 -5.24
N LYS A 317 -4.07 20.62 -4.03
CA LYS A 317 -3.11 20.12 -3.03
C LYS A 317 -3.41 18.69 -2.57
N LEU A 318 -4.47 18.06 -3.09
CA LEU A 318 -4.86 16.71 -2.74
C LEU A 318 -4.23 15.69 -3.69
N CYS A 319 -3.35 14.85 -3.15
CA CYS A 319 -2.82 13.67 -3.83
C CYS A 319 -3.49 12.41 -3.29
N ILE A 320 -3.65 11.38 -4.14
CA ILE A 320 -4.23 10.08 -3.74
C ILE A 320 -3.26 8.92 -4.00
N ASN A 321 -3.33 7.89 -3.17
CA ASN A 321 -2.52 6.68 -3.35
C ASN A 321 -3.29 5.40 -3.01
N GLY A 322 -3.06 4.37 -3.82
CA GLY A 322 -3.54 3.02 -3.60
C GLY A 322 -2.72 2.00 -4.40
N ARG A 323 -2.67 0.75 -3.94
CA ARG A 323 -1.88 -0.33 -4.57
C ARG A 323 -2.71 -1.60 -4.72
N SER A 324 -2.48 -2.39 -5.77
CA SER A 324 -3.21 -3.64 -6.05
C SER A 324 -4.71 -3.36 -6.23
N ALA A 325 -5.60 -3.92 -5.40
CA ALA A 325 -7.01 -3.52 -5.33
C ALA A 325 -7.22 -2.05 -4.91
N GLY A 326 -6.31 -1.46 -4.16
CA GLY A 326 -6.28 0.00 -3.97
C GLY A 326 -5.96 0.76 -5.27
N GLY A 327 -5.33 0.11 -6.25
CA GLY A 327 -5.15 0.65 -7.59
C GLY A 327 -6.43 0.61 -8.43
N LEU A 328 -7.30 -0.40 -8.24
CA LEU A 328 -8.67 -0.38 -8.75
C LEU A 328 -9.41 0.85 -8.22
N LEU A 329 -9.32 1.09 -6.90
CA LEU A 329 -9.86 2.30 -6.27
C LEU A 329 -9.34 3.57 -6.97
N MET A 330 -8.02 3.71 -7.14
CA MET A 330 -7.44 4.89 -7.80
C MET A 330 -8.00 5.08 -9.21
N GLY A 331 -8.01 4.03 -10.03
CA GLY A 331 -8.52 4.12 -11.40
C GLY A 331 -10.01 4.49 -11.47
N ALA A 332 -10.83 3.90 -10.60
CA ALA A 332 -12.26 4.15 -10.57
C ALA A 332 -12.56 5.60 -10.15
N VAL A 333 -11.93 6.10 -9.09
CA VAL A 333 -12.20 7.46 -8.59
C VAL A 333 -11.64 8.54 -9.52
N LEU A 334 -10.56 8.27 -10.24
CA LEU A 334 -10.06 9.17 -11.28
C LEU A 334 -11.06 9.33 -12.40
N ASN A 335 -11.72 8.26 -12.85
CA ASN A 335 -12.78 8.37 -13.86
C ASN A 335 -14.04 9.07 -13.30
N MET A 336 -14.39 8.82 -12.04
CA MET A 336 -15.62 9.37 -11.44
C MET A 336 -15.49 10.86 -11.08
N ARG A 337 -14.35 11.27 -10.52
CA ARG A 337 -14.11 12.62 -9.96
C ARG A 337 -12.67 13.10 -10.17
N PRO A 338 -12.21 13.23 -11.43
CA PRO A 338 -10.86 13.70 -11.73
C PRO A 338 -10.61 15.12 -11.20
N ASP A 339 -11.66 15.92 -11.04
CA ASP A 339 -11.61 17.31 -10.56
C ASP A 339 -11.15 17.46 -9.10
N LEU A 340 -11.15 16.36 -8.33
CA LEU A 340 -10.80 16.40 -6.90
C LEU A 340 -9.30 16.25 -6.63
N PHE A 341 -8.54 15.66 -7.56
CA PHE A 341 -7.21 15.16 -7.26
C PHE A 341 -6.15 15.83 -8.13
N ARG A 342 -5.12 16.40 -7.50
CA ARG A 342 -4.00 17.01 -8.21
C ARG A 342 -3.04 15.97 -8.80
N ALA A 343 -2.84 14.87 -8.09
CA ALA A 343 -1.98 13.77 -8.49
C ALA A 343 -2.47 12.44 -7.90
N ALA A 344 -2.19 11.35 -8.59
CA ALA A 344 -2.52 10.00 -8.14
C ALA A 344 -1.33 9.08 -8.30
N VAL A 345 -1.13 8.19 -7.33
CA VAL A 345 -0.13 7.12 -7.38
C VAL A 345 -0.87 5.79 -7.31
N ALA A 346 -0.98 5.12 -8.46
CA ALA A 346 -1.63 3.81 -8.59
C ALA A 346 -0.56 2.71 -8.74
N GLY A 347 -0.28 1.98 -7.66
CA GLY A 347 0.74 0.93 -7.66
C GLY A 347 0.20 -0.44 -8.08
N VAL A 348 0.84 -1.12 -9.03
CA VAL A 348 0.38 -2.42 -9.61
C VAL A 348 -1.15 -2.53 -9.73
N PRO A 349 -1.80 -1.58 -10.42
CA PRO A 349 -3.23 -1.36 -10.23
C PRO A 349 -4.07 -2.38 -11.02
N PHE A 350 -5.08 -2.96 -10.37
CA PHE A 350 -6.08 -3.80 -11.03
C PHE A 350 -7.11 -2.93 -11.78
N VAL A 351 -6.91 -2.71 -13.08
CA VAL A 351 -7.66 -1.69 -13.85
C VAL A 351 -8.46 -2.23 -15.04
N ASP A 352 -8.11 -3.41 -15.56
CA ASP A 352 -8.83 -4.07 -16.65
C ASP A 352 -9.76 -5.14 -16.09
N VAL A 353 -10.76 -4.69 -15.32
CA VAL A 353 -11.57 -5.56 -14.45
C VAL A 353 -12.39 -6.55 -15.26
N VAL A 354 -13.14 -6.07 -16.26
CA VAL A 354 -14.08 -6.91 -17.02
C VAL A 354 -13.33 -7.94 -17.85
N THR A 355 -12.31 -7.54 -18.60
CA THR A 355 -11.54 -8.45 -19.46
C THR A 355 -10.81 -9.51 -18.63
N THR A 356 -10.20 -9.11 -17.51
CA THR A 356 -9.50 -10.06 -16.62
C THR A 356 -10.47 -11.05 -16.00
N MET A 357 -11.61 -10.57 -15.47
CA MET A 357 -12.56 -11.40 -14.74
C MET A 357 -13.41 -12.32 -15.63
N LEU A 358 -13.45 -12.06 -16.94
CA LEU A 358 -14.03 -12.98 -17.94
C LEU A 358 -13.11 -14.16 -18.27
N ASP A 359 -11.80 -14.04 -18.03
CA ASP A 359 -10.82 -15.05 -18.43
C ASP A 359 -10.35 -15.90 -17.23
N PRO A 360 -10.84 -17.15 -17.09
CA PRO A 360 -10.45 -18.02 -15.98
C PRO A 360 -9.03 -18.57 -16.08
N THR A 361 -8.32 -18.33 -17.20
CA THR A 361 -6.92 -18.76 -17.36
C THR A 361 -5.94 -17.82 -16.67
N ILE A 362 -6.37 -16.59 -16.35
CA ILE A 362 -5.58 -15.63 -15.60
C ILE A 362 -5.57 -16.06 -14.12
N PRO A 363 -4.40 -16.16 -13.47
CA PRO A 363 -4.32 -16.49 -12.05
C PRO A 363 -5.21 -15.58 -11.20
N LEU A 364 -5.80 -16.15 -10.14
CA LEU A 364 -6.73 -15.52 -9.20
C LEU A 364 -8.16 -15.29 -9.71
N THR A 365 -8.41 -15.15 -11.02
CA THR A 365 -9.75 -14.81 -11.56
C THR A 365 -10.89 -15.66 -10.97
N THR A 366 -10.72 -16.98 -10.94
CA THR A 366 -11.76 -17.90 -10.45
C THR A 366 -12.07 -17.73 -8.96
N ALA A 367 -11.06 -17.43 -8.15
CA ALA A 367 -11.23 -17.14 -6.72
C ALA A 367 -11.83 -15.74 -6.52
N GLU A 368 -11.46 -14.78 -7.37
CA GLU A 368 -11.92 -13.40 -7.27
C GLU A 368 -13.35 -13.16 -7.77
N TRP A 369 -13.99 -14.14 -8.41
CA TRP A 369 -15.45 -14.09 -8.62
C TRP A 369 -16.23 -13.99 -7.31
N GLU A 370 -15.70 -14.57 -6.24
CA GLU A 370 -16.28 -14.42 -4.90
C GLU A 370 -16.06 -13.03 -4.32
N GLU A 371 -15.16 -12.19 -4.86
CA GLU A 371 -14.88 -10.81 -4.43
C GLU A 371 -15.66 -9.77 -5.27
N TRP A 372 -15.47 -9.80 -6.59
CA TRP A 372 -15.99 -8.77 -7.49
C TRP A 372 -17.31 -9.16 -8.15
N GLY A 373 -17.55 -10.47 -8.28
CA GLY A 373 -18.62 -11.05 -9.08
C GLY A 373 -18.08 -11.79 -10.32
N ASP A 374 -18.94 -12.62 -10.90
CA ASP A 374 -18.63 -13.39 -12.11
C ASP A 374 -19.25 -12.72 -13.33
N PRO A 375 -18.47 -11.97 -14.16
CA PRO A 375 -19.00 -11.21 -15.29
C PRO A 375 -19.47 -12.10 -16.46
N ARG A 376 -19.32 -13.42 -16.40
CA ARG A 376 -20.01 -14.33 -17.33
C ARG A 376 -21.52 -14.37 -17.06
N LYS A 377 -21.96 -13.81 -15.92
CA LYS A 377 -23.36 -13.50 -15.63
C LYS A 377 -23.61 -12.03 -15.95
N GLU A 378 -24.66 -11.77 -16.72
CA GLU A 378 -24.99 -10.45 -17.26
C GLU A 378 -25.08 -9.34 -16.18
N GLU A 379 -25.68 -9.64 -15.02
CA GLU A 379 -25.81 -8.70 -13.90
C GLU A 379 -24.46 -8.18 -13.41
N PHE A 380 -23.51 -9.09 -13.19
CA PHE A 380 -22.16 -8.74 -12.74
C PHE A 380 -21.37 -8.08 -13.86
N TYR A 381 -21.56 -8.50 -15.12
CA TYR A 381 -20.92 -7.86 -16.27
C TYR A 381 -21.19 -6.36 -16.31
N TYR A 382 -22.46 -5.96 -16.32
CA TYR A 382 -22.83 -4.55 -16.41
C TYR A 382 -22.47 -3.78 -15.14
N TYR A 383 -22.60 -4.42 -13.96
CA TYR A 383 -22.20 -3.78 -12.72
C TYR A 383 -20.68 -3.51 -12.67
N MET A 384 -19.85 -4.50 -13.01
CA MET A 384 -18.39 -4.39 -13.06
C MET A 384 -17.94 -3.41 -14.14
N LYS A 385 -18.53 -3.49 -15.33
CA LYS A 385 -18.28 -2.53 -16.41
C LYS A 385 -18.58 -1.09 -15.98
N SER A 386 -19.55 -0.85 -15.11
CA SER A 386 -19.88 0.51 -14.64
C SER A 386 -18.82 1.19 -13.77
N TYR A 387 -17.81 0.45 -13.29
CA TYR A 387 -16.71 1.01 -12.50
C TYR A 387 -15.31 0.60 -12.99
N SER A 388 -15.21 -0.37 -13.90
CA SER A 388 -13.94 -0.85 -14.44
C SER A 388 -13.12 0.31 -15.02
N PRO A 389 -11.91 0.59 -14.51
CA PRO A 389 -11.18 1.80 -14.87
C PRO A 389 -10.87 1.92 -16.38
N VAL A 390 -10.40 0.86 -17.03
CA VAL A 390 -10.08 0.90 -18.46
C VAL A 390 -11.33 1.11 -19.31
N ASP A 391 -12.45 0.50 -18.92
CA ASP A 391 -13.72 0.60 -19.67
C ASP A 391 -14.42 1.96 -19.53
N ASN A 392 -14.04 2.77 -18.55
CA ASN A 392 -14.62 4.09 -18.27
C ASN A 392 -13.64 5.25 -18.50
N ALA A 393 -12.44 4.98 -19.01
CA ALA A 393 -11.48 6.03 -19.35
C ALA A 393 -12.02 6.86 -20.53
N SER A 394 -12.33 8.14 -20.29
CA SER A 394 -12.75 9.06 -21.36
C SER A 394 -11.53 9.74 -22.01
N ALA A 395 -11.64 10.07 -23.31
CA ALA A 395 -10.61 10.82 -24.02
C ALA A 395 -10.44 12.25 -23.48
N ASP A 396 -11.46 12.79 -22.81
CA ASP A 396 -11.49 14.15 -22.28
C ASP A 396 -10.78 14.29 -20.93
N LEU A 397 -10.36 13.17 -20.30
CA LEU A 397 -9.67 13.18 -19.00
C LEU A 397 -8.15 13.39 -19.10
N TYR A 398 -7.55 13.24 -20.29
CA TYR A 398 -6.11 13.20 -20.51
C TYR A 398 -5.59 14.26 -21.50
N LEU A 399 -6.45 15.20 -21.90
CA LEU A 399 -6.13 16.42 -22.65
C LEU A 399 -6.31 17.63 -21.73
#